data_AF-A0A974ADQ7-F1
#
_entry.id   AF-A0A974ADQ7-F1
#
_cell.length_a   1.000
_cell.length_b   1.000
_cell.length_c   1.000
_cell.angle_alpha   90.00
_cell.angle_beta   90.00
_cell.angle_gamma   90.00
#
_symmetry.space_group_name_H-M   'P 1'
#
loop_
_entity.id
_entity.type
_entity.pdbx_description
1 polymer ?
#
loop_
_entity_poly.entity_id
_entity_poly.type
_entity_poly.pdbx_seq_one_letter_code
_entity_poly.pdbx_strand_id
1 'polypeptide(L)'
;MTDQLLLRKTVIGGETAPDDYVVIWDGIRIGRIHRQIGLPAGRQAVAWGVSFPGKPQHPSHRGLCRDVEECKQMVKLVWGAIRPTLTEGDIREAREWQERGENRPWNRPTHWQD
;
A
#
# COMPACT_ATOMS: atom_id res chain seq x y z
N MET A 1 10.36 -18.75 2.00
CA MET A 1 8.95 -18.60 2.43
C MET A 1 8.65 -17.11 2.61
N THR A 2 8.51 -16.35 1.52
CA THR A 2 8.36 -14.88 1.58
C THR A 2 7.46 -14.38 0.45
N ASP A 3 6.33 -15.06 0.24
CA ASP A 3 5.23 -14.57 -0.62
C ASP A 3 4.07 -13.98 0.20
N GLN A 4 4.27 -13.82 1.52
CA GLN A 4 3.22 -13.36 2.41
C GLN A 4 3.01 -11.85 2.30
N LEU A 5 1.78 -11.46 1.97
CA LEU A 5 1.32 -10.09 2.06
C LEU A 5 0.80 -9.80 3.46
N LEU A 6 1.23 -8.68 4.02
CA LEU A 6 0.74 -8.12 5.27
C LEU A 6 -0.14 -6.90 4.97
N LEU A 7 -1.20 -6.75 5.75
CA LEU A 7 -2.06 -5.57 5.72
C LEU A 7 -1.92 -4.83 7.04
N ARG A 8 -1.47 -3.58 6.98
CA ARG A 8 -1.35 -2.71 8.14
C ARG A 8 -2.39 -1.60 8.03
N LYS A 9 -3.23 -1.43 9.06
CA LYS A 9 -4.15 -0.30 9.14
C LYS A 9 -3.38 1.02 9.09
N THR A 10 -3.86 1.96 8.28
CA THR A 10 -3.29 3.30 8.21
C THR A 10 -3.64 4.05 9.50
N VAL A 11 -2.66 4.76 10.07
CA VAL A 11 -2.84 5.61 11.25
C VAL A 11 -2.71 7.07 10.81
N ILE A 12 -3.72 7.89 11.11
CA ILE A 12 -3.78 9.31 10.78
C ILE A 12 -4.11 10.06 12.08
N GLY A 13 -3.26 11.01 12.49
CA GLY A 13 -3.47 11.74 13.74
C GLY A 13 -3.46 10.88 15.01
N GLY A 14 -2.81 9.70 14.98
CA GLY A 14 -2.79 8.74 16.09
C GLY A 14 -3.95 7.75 16.08
N GLU A 15 -4.94 7.92 15.21
CA GLU A 15 -6.10 7.03 15.10
C GLU A 15 -6.03 6.13 13.87
N THR A 16 -6.53 4.90 13.99
CA THR A 16 -6.62 4.01 12.83
C THR A 16 -7.73 4.47 11.90
N ALA A 17 -7.41 4.76 10.65
CA ALA A 17 -8.38 5.08 9.62
C ALA A 17 -9.19 3.81 9.25
N PRO A 18 -10.53 3.84 9.38
CA PRO A 18 -11.37 2.71 8.99
C PRO A 18 -11.21 2.37 7.51
N ASP A 19 -11.15 1.08 7.22
CA ASP A 19 -11.05 0.54 5.85
C ASP A 19 -9.87 1.07 5.02
N ASP A 20 -8.82 1.56 5.67
CA ASP A 20 -7.60 2.05 5.05
C ASP A 20 -6.40 1.20 5.48
N TYR A 21 -5.79 0.53 4.52
CA TYR A 21 -4.74 -0.45 4.72
C TYR A 21 -3.57 -0.18 3.79
N VAL A 22 -2.36 -0.19 4.33
CA VAL A 22 -1.13 -0.32 3.56
C VAL A 22 -0.84 -1.80 3.32
N VAL A 23 -0.54 -2.15 2.07
CA VAL A 23 -0.11 -3.49 1.66
C VAL A 23 1.40 -3.55 1.76
N ILE A 24 1.92 -4.51 2.53
CA ILE A 24 3.35 -4.70 2.77
C ILE A 24 3.76 -6.09 2.33
N TRP A 25 4.86 -6.17 1.59
CA TRP A 25 5.54 -7.42 1.24
C TRP A 25 6.99 -7.32 1.64
N ASP A 26 7.47 -8.26 2.45
CA ASP A 26 8.89 -8.36 2.84
C ASP A 26 9.47 -7.04 3.43
N GLY A 27 8.64 -6.35 4.23
CA GLY A 27 8.95 -5.04 4.82
C GLY A 27 8.72 -3.84 3.89
N ILE A 28 8.51 -4.08 2.59
CA ILE A 28 8.33 -3.05 1.56
C ILE A 28 6.84 -2.72 1.42
N ARG A 29 6.47 -1.45 1.51
CA ARG A 29 5.11 -0.98 1.20
C ARG A 29 4.92 -1.03 -0.32
N ILE A 30 3.99 -1.86 -0.79
CA ILE A 30 3.77 -2.12 -2.22
C ILE A 30 2.37 -1.73 -2.70
N GLY A 31 1.54 -1.15 -1.84
CA GLY A 31 0.18 -0.80 -2.22
C GLY A 31 -0.67 -0.25 -1.09
N ARG A 32 -1.92 0.06 -1.42
CA ARG A 32 -2.92 0.55 -0.47
C ARG A 32 -4.31 0.08 -0.87
N ILE A 33 -5.15 -0.19 0.12
CA ILE A 33 -6.59 -0.41 -0.02
C ILE A 33 -7.25 0.66 0.84
N HIS A 34 -8.15 1.48 0.30
CA HIS A 34 -8.82 2.53 1.06
C HIS A 34 -10.23 2.78 0.55
N ARG A 35 -11.15 3.12 1.46
CA ARG A 35 -12.49 3.56 1.08
C ARG A 35 -12.41 4.86 0.28
N GLN A 36 -13.09 4.90 -0.87
CA GLN A 36 -13.17 6.12 -1.65
C GLN A 36 -14.22 7.06 -1.03
N ILE A 37 -13.81 8.29 -0.74
CA ILE A 37 -14.68 9.35 -0.22
C ILE A 37 -15.17 10.21 -1.40
N GLY A 38 -16.39 10.74 -1.32
CA GLY A 38 -16.93 11.68 -2.31
C GLY A 38 -17.56 11.04 -3.55
N LEU A 39 -17.87 9.74 -3.53
CA LEU A 39 -18.70 9.12 -4.56
C LEU A 39 -20.17 9.52 -4.40
N PRO A 40 -20.95 9.59 -5.50
CA PRO A 40 -22.40 9.84 -5.43
C PRO A 40 -23.09 8.87 -4.46
N ALA A 41 -24.12 9.36 -3.76
CA ALA A 41 -24.86 8.58 -2.78
C ALA A 41 -25.26 7.20 -3.32
N GLY A 42 -24.96 6.14 -2.58
CA GLY A 42 -25.24 4.74 -2.96
C GLY A 42 -24.09 4.00 -3.64
N ARG A 43 -23.00 4.67 -4.04
CA ARG A 43 -21.78 4.02 -4.53
C ARG A 43 -20.72 3.98 -3.43
N GLN A 44 -20.76 2.93 -2.60
CA GLN A 44 -19.57 2.58 -1.82
C GLN A 44 -18.61 1.85 -2.74
N ALA A 45 -17.40 2.36 -2.88
CA ALA A 45 -16.31 1.66 -3.55
C ALA A 45 -15.05 1.72 -2.68
N VAL A 46 -14.33 0.61 -2.67
CA VAL A 46 -13.00 0.51 -2.08
C VAL A 46 -12.00 0.61 -3.21
N ALA A 47 -11.11 1.61 -3.15
CA ALA A 47 -10.02 1.74 -4.09
C ALA A 47 -8.84 0.89 -3.65
N TRP A 48 -8.18 0.26 -4.61
CA TRP A 48 -6.96 -0.50 -4.38
C TRP A 48 -5.89 -0.14 -5.42
N GLY A 49 -4.64 -0.36 -5.05
CA GLY A 49 -3.52 -0.25 -5.97
C GLY A 49 -2.31 -0.98 -5.46
N VAL A 50 -1.56 -1.56 -6.40
CA VAL A 50 -0.26 -2.17 -6.20
C VAL A 50 0.76 -1.40 -7.03
N SER A 51 1.83 -0.94 -6.41
CA SER A 51 2.92 -0.19 -7.01
C SER A 51 4.22 -0.59 -6.32
N PHE A 52 5.22 -1.00 -7.09
CA PHE A 52 6.53 -1.30 -6.54
C PHE A 52 7.42 -0.04 -6.59
N PRO A 53 8.14 0.31 -5.51
CA PRO A 53 9.04 1.46 -5.51
C PRO A 53 10.02 1.42 -6.68
N GLY A 54 10.25 2.57 -7.32
CA GLY A 54 11.15 2.68 -8.48
C GLY A 54 10.61 2.09 -9.78
N LYS A 55 9.39 1.55 -9.81
CA LYS A 55 8.77 0.99 -11.02
C LYS A 55 7.48 1.75 -11.39
N PRO A 56 7.22 2.00 -12.69
CA PRO A 56 5.96 2.55 -13.14
C PRO A 56 4.77 1.65 -12.72
N GLN A 57 3.68 2.27 -12.25
CA GLN A 57 2.44 1.55 -12.00
C GLN A 57 1.63 1.45 -13.29
N HIS A 58 1.41 0.24 -13.79
CA HIS A 58 0.51 0.01 -14.92
C HIS A 58 -0.96 0.27 -14.53
N PRO A 59 -1.82 0.79 -15.42
CA PRO A 59 -3.22 1.06 -15.10
C PRO A 59 -4.02 -0.13 -14.58
N SER A 60 -3.67 -1.37 -14.99
CA SER A 60 -4.31 -2.59 -14.49
C SER A 60 -3.89 -2.98 -13.06
N HIS A 61 -2.89 -2.31 -12.47
CA HIS A 61 -2.43 -2.58 -11.11
C HIS A 61 -3.19 -1.78 -10.06
N ARG A 62 -4.34 -1.21 -10.43
CA ARG A 62 -5.20 -0.41 -9.56
C ARG A 62 -6.64 -0.50 -10.03
N GLY A 63 -7.58 -0.20 -9.14
CA GLY A 63 -8.99 -0.20 -9.49
C GLY A 63 -9.92 0.05 -8.31
N LEU A 64 -11.19 -0.30 -8.52
CA LEU A 64 -12.25 -0.21 -7.53
C LEU A 64 -12.85 -1.60 -7.28
N CYS A 65 -13.28 -1.84 -6.05
CA CYS A 65 -14.04 -3.02 -5.64
C CYS A 65 -15.29 -2.58 -4.87
N ARG A 66 -16.22 -3.52 -4.70
CA ARG A 66 -17.42 -3.38 -3.86
C ARG A 66 -17.06 -3.32 -2.38
N ASP A 67 -16.06 -4.11 -1.96
CA ASP A 67 -15.64 -4.21 -0.57
C ASP A 67 -14.12 -4.48 -0.42
N VAL A 68 -13.67 -4.49 0.83
CA VAL A 68 -12.25 -4.69 1.18
C VAL A 68 -11.78 -6.09 0.82
N GLU A 69 -12.63 -7.12 0.94
CA GLU A 69 -12.24 -8.52 0.68
C GLU A 69 -11.99 -8.75 -0.82
N GLU A 70 -12.86 -8.23 -1.68
CA GLU A 70 -12.66 -8.23 -3.13
C GLU A 70 -11.36 -7.52 -3.51
N CYS A 71 -11.06 -6.39 -2.87
CA CYS A 71 -9.78 -5.68 -3.07
C CYS A 71 -8.57 -6.46 -2.58
N LYS A 72 -8.65 -7.21 -1.47
CA LYS A 72 -7.58 -8.12 -1.04
C LYS A 72 -7.30 -9.20 -2.08
N GLN A 73 -8.33 -9.73 -2.73
CA GLN A 73 -8.18 -10.74 -3.79
C GLN A 73 -7.50 -10.14 -5.03
N MET A 74 -7.92 -8.94 -5.45
CA MET A 74 -7.30 -8.25 -6.59
C MET A 74 -5.82 -7.91 -6.33
N VAL A 75 -5.48 -7.45 -5.13
CA VAL A 75 -4.10 -7.20 -4.72
C VAL A 75 -3.26 -8.48 -4.78
N LYS A 76 -3.77 -9.60 -4.28
CA LYS A 76 -3.06 -10.90 -4.34
C LYS A 76 -2.83 -11.35 -5.78
N LEU A 77 -3.85 -11.25 -6.64
CA LEU A 77 -3.78 -11.63 -8.05
C LEU A 77 -2.71 -10.81 -8.78
N VAL A 78 -2.77 -9.49 -8.66
CA VAL A 78 -1.82 -8.59 -9.32
C VAL A 78 -0.42 -8.74 -8.75
N TRP A 79 -0.27 -8.85 -7.43
CA TRP A 79 1.05 -9.07 -6.83
C TRP A 79 1.69 -10.38 -7.29
N GLY A 80 0.90 -11.45 -7.44
CA GLY A 80 1.36 -12.72 -7.99
C GLY A 80 1.92 -12.60 -9.42
N ALA A 81 1.44 -11.64 -10.21
CA ALA A 81 1.97 -11.34 -11.54
C ALA A 81 3.19 -10.41 -11.51
N ILE A 82 3.22 -9.43 -10.60
CA ILE A 82 4.34 -8.47 -10.48
C ILE A 82 5.56 -9.13 -9.86
N ARG A 83 5.41 -9.83 -8.73
CA ARG A 83 6.53 -10.34 -7.93
C ARG A 83 7.55 -11.16 -8.74
N PRO A 84 7.16 -12.09 -9.62
CA PRO A 84 8.11 -12.90 -10.39
C PRO A 84 8.96 -12.09 -11.38
N THR A 85 8.54 -10.86 -11.70
CA THR A 85 9.27 -9.97 -12.63
C THR A 85 10.33 -9.12 -11.91
N LEU A 86 10.36 -9.14 -10.59
CA LEU A 86 11.30 -8.36 -9.77
C LEU A 86 12.60 -9.13 -9.56
N THR A 87 13.71 -8.44 -9.76
CA THR A 87 15.04 -8.95 -9.43
C THR A 87 15.40 -8.67 -7.97
N GLU A 88 16.42 -9.36 -7.46
CA GLU A 88 16.98 -9.05 -6.13
C GLU A 88 17.51 -7.61 -6.05
N GLY A 89 18.04 -7.09 -7.16
CA GLY A 89 18.47 -5.69 -7.27
C GLY A 89 17.31 -4.71 -7.07
N ASP A 90 16.17 -4.97 -7.71
CA ASP A 90 14.95 -4.16 -7.55
C ASP A 90 14.47 -4.18 -6.09
N ILE A 91 14.50 -5.36 -5.46
CA ILE A 91 14.07 -5.54 -4.06
C ILE A 91 14.98 -4.77 -3.11
N ARG A 92 16.30 -4.86 -3.30
CA ARG A 92 17.28 -4.12 -2.48
C ARG A 92 17.08 -2.61 -2.63
N GLU A 93 16.99 -2.11 -3.86
CA GLU A 93 16.80 -0.67 -4.12
C GLU A 93 15.50 -0.15 -3.49
N ALA A 94 14.41 -0.92 -3.58
CA ALA A 94 13.13 -0.57 -2.98
C ALA A 94 13.20 -0.49 -1.45
N ARG A 95 13.93 -1.40 -0.78
CA ARG A 95 14.16 -1.35 0.67
C ARG A 95 14.92 -0.07 1.05
N GLU A 96 16.06 0.18 0.41
CA GLU A 96 16.88 1.36 0.69
C GLU A 96 16.09 2.66 0.46
N TRP A 97 15.29 2.73 -0.60
CA TRP A 97 14.47 3.91 -0.90
C TRP A 97 13.42 4.17 0.18
N GLN A 98 12.76 3.12 0.69
CA GLN A 98 11.79 3.26 1.77
C GLN A 98 12.44 3.58 3.11
N GLU A 99 13.57 2.97 3.45
CA GLU A 99 14.33 3.31 4.65
C GLU A 99 14.79 4.78 4.62
N ARG A 100 15.30 5.26 3.48
CA ARG A 100 15.60 6.70 3.31
C ARG A 100 14.37 7.57 3.45
N GLY A 101 13.23 7.12 2.93
CA GLY A 101 11.94 7.80 3.06
C GLY A 101 11.48 7.91 4.51
N GLU A 102 11.51 6.81 5.26
CA GLU A 102 11.14 6.74 6.67
C GLU A 102 12.06 7.61 7.55
N ASN A 103 13.35 7.65 7.24
CA ASN A 103 14.34 8.44 7.99
C ASN A 103 14.31 9.95 7.71
N ARG A 104 13.39 10.44 6.87
CA ARG A 104 13.24 11.88 6.59
C ARG A 104 12.88 12.66 7.86
N PRO A 105 13.39 13.89 8.04
CA PRO A 105 13.19 14.66 9.28
C PRO A 105 11.73 14.86 9.68
N TRP A 106 10.83 15.05 8.71
CA TRP A 106 9.39 15.27 8.92
C TRP A 106 8.58 13.99 9.18
N ASN A 107 9.19 12.80 9.07
CA ASN A 107 8.55 11.54 9.46
C ASN A 107 8.85 11.16 10.92
N ARG A 108 9.71 11.92 11.62
CA ARG A 108 9.95 11.75 13.06
C ARG A 108 8.80 12.40 13.83
N PRO A 109 8.28 11.77 14.91
CA PRO A 109 7.31 12.42 15.77
C PRO A 109 7.91 13.72 16.31
N THR A 110 7.37 14.86 15.91
CA THR A 110 7.62 16.12 16.60
C THR A 110 6.86 16.06 17.91
N HIS A 111 7.57 15.95 19.03
CA HIS A 111 7.02 16.36 20.31
C HIS A 111 6.75 17.86 20.22
N TRP A 112 5.49 18.23 20.02
CA TRP A 112 5.04 19.58 20.33
C TRP A 112 5.21 19.74 21.84
N GLN A 113 6.16 20.57 22.26
CA GLN A 113 6.19 21.05 23.65
C GLN A 113 5.15 22.16 23.77
N ASP A 114 4.30 22.06 24.79
CA ASP A 114 3.23 23.00 25.14
C ASP A 114 3.74 24.44 25.37
#